data_AF-A0AB72X604-F1
#
_entry.id   AF-A0AB72X604-F1
#
_cell.length_a   1.000
_cell.length_b   1.000
_cell.length_c   1.000
_cell.angle_alpha   90.00
_cell.angle_beta   90.00
_cell.angle_gamma   90.00
#
_symmetry.space_group_name_H-M   'P 1'
#
loop_
_entity.id
_entity.type
_entity.pdbx_description
1 polymer ?
#
loop_
_entity_poly.entity_id
_entity_poly.type
_entity_poly.pdbx_seq_one_letter_code
_entity_poly.pdbx_strand_id
1 'polypeptide(L)'
;MWCPRRHHVNARTDFPRADAFASAPHSADAPPLIDAAIIGTGFAGLGMAIQLKQHGIDNFLVFEKAGSVGGTWRDNHYPGCACDVQSHLYSFSFAPNPDWSRMYSPQPEIRAYLERCTDEFGVRPHVRFHHELARAAFDDAAGVWNLEMADGRRYRARTLISGMGGLSRPAWPNIPGIETFQGKAFHSQLWEHDYDLRGKRVAVIGTGASAIQFVPQIAPKVGRLDLYQRTPPWILPKPDRKVSRAEHWLFRHLPFTQKLMRTGIYWMLESRVLGFVIHPKLMKAVERMARGHIKRRIADPVLREKVTPNYTIGCKRILISNDYYPALTRENVDVITSGIARVEPNAIVTTDGTRREVDCLIFGTGFHATDPFPRGVLLGSQGVDIVDMWDKHGAEAYLGTTVSGFPNFFMVVGPNTGLGHSSMVFMIESQVAYIVDALKSMRAHNVAAIDVRPDVQRRFNDGIQKRLSNAIWSAGGCVSWYLDPKTGKNTTLWPGFTWQFRRATAHFRLADYRTRPMTVPKGVPLRVPARTVPASQNTPNEEALDRV
;
A
#
# COMPACT_ATOMS: atom_id res chain seq x y z
N MET A 1 -13.42 47.45 18.48
CA MET A 1 -13.75 47.28 17.04
C MET A 1 -12.60 46.49 16.42
N TRP A 2 -12.90 45.49 15.59
CA TRP A 2 -12.02 44.43 15.06
C TRP A 2 -11.78 43.19 15.96
N CYS A 3 -12.47 42.11 15.58
CA CYS A 3 -12.41 40.75 16.09
C CYS A 3 -12.12 39.84 14.87
N PRO A 4 -11.07 38.99 14.87
CA PRO A 4 -10.84 38.06 13.76
C PRO A 4 -11.72 36.81 13.90
N ARG A 5 -12.39 36.47 12.81
CA ARG A 5 -13.39 35.40 12.69
C ARG A 5 -12.77 34.02 12.91
N ARG A 6 -13.49 33.20 13.71
CA ARG A 6 -13.27 31.76 13.86
C ARG A 6 -13.72 31.03 12.59
N HIS A 7 -12.87 30.17 12.04
CA HIS A 7 -13.26 29.19 11.04
C HIS A 7 -14.00 28.03 11.72
N HIS A 8 -15.31 27.97 11.51
CA HIS A 8 -16.12 26.80 11.83
C HIS A 8 -15.92 25.72 10.77
N VAL A 9 -15.43 24.55 11.18
CA VAL A 9 -15.45 23.32 10.38
C VAL A 9 -16.83 22.68 10.57
N ASN A 10 -17.72 22.85 9.59
CA ASN A 10 -18.94 22.06 9.48
C ASN A 10 -18.76 21.04 8.36
N ALA A 11 -18.52 19.79 8.73
CA ALA A 11 -18.60 18.66 7.82
C ALA A 11 -20.08 18.32 7.60
N ARG A 12 -20.69 18.89 6.56
CA ARG A 12 -21.91 18.35 5.93
C ARG A 12 -21.52 17.74 4.59
N THR A 13 -21.44 16.42 4.57
CA THR A 13 -21.35 15.62 3.34
C THR A 13 -22.76 15.43 2.80
N ASP A 14 -23.27 16.44 2.10
CA ASP A 14 -24.46 16.28 1.26
C ASP A 14 -23.99 15.74 -0.11
N PHE A 15 -24.07 14.42 -0.28
CA PHE A 15 -23.91 13.79 -1.59
C PHE A 15 -25.14 14.15 -2.46
N PRO A 16 -24.98 14.65 -3.70
CA PRO A 16 -26.11 14.86 -4.58
C PRO A 16 -26.76 13.52 -4.95
N ARG A 17 -28.09 13.48 -4.89
CA ARG A 17 -28.93 12.34 -5.28
C ARG A 17 -28.63 11.93 -6.73
N ALA A 18 -28.63 10.62 -6.94
CA ALA A 18 -28.62 10.00 -8.26
C ALA A 18 -29.93 10.34 -8.96
N ASP A 19 -29.92 11.32 -9.87
CA ASP A 19 -30.86 11.47 -10.99
C ASP A 19 -30.39 12.64 -11.87
N ALA A 20 -29.72 12.30 -12.99
CA ALA A 20 -29.63 13.04 -14.26
C ALA A 20 -28.39 12.60 -15.06
N PHE A 21 -28.41 11.38 -15.61
CA PHE A 21 -27.53 11.06 -16.73
C PHE A 21 -28.13 11.65 -18.01
N ALA A 22 -27.86 12.94 -18.24
CA ALA A 22 -28.02 13.55 -19.55
C ALA A 22 -26.86 13.11 -20.47
N SER A 23 -27.24 12.66 -21.66
CA SER A 23 -26.48 12.29 -22.86
C SER A 23 -24.98 12.63 -22.90
N ALA A 24 -24.17 11.62 -23.29
CA ALA A 24 -22.75 11.73 -23.53
C ALA A 24 -22.38 12.84 -24.53
N PRO A 25 -21.32 13.64 -24.27
CA PRO A 25 -20.83 14.61 -25.24
C PRO A 25 -20.25 13.91 -26.49
N HIS A 26 -20.39 14.58 -27.63
CA HIS A 26 -19.84 14.16 -28.92
C HIS A 26 -18.34 13.83 -28.85
N SER A 27 -17.92 12.88 -29.69
CA SER A 27 -16.63 12.18 -29.66
C SER A 27 -15.37 13.03 -29.84
N ALA A 28 -15.48 14.35 -30.07
CA ALA A 28 -14.33 15.24 -30.28
C ALA A 28 -13.71 15.77 -28.96
N ASP A 29 -14.45 15.77 -27.84
CA ASP A 29 -14.00 16.32 -26.54
C ASP A 29 -13.63 15.25 -25.50
N ALA A 30 -13.57 13.97 -25.88
CA ALA A 30 -13.23 12.91 -24.95
C ALA A 30 -11.72 12.93 -24.60
N PRO A 31 -11.34 12.80 -23.30
CA PRO A 31 -9.93 12.73 -22.92
C PRO A 31 -9.18 11.62 -23.69
N PRO A 32 -7.90 11.83 -24.03
CA PRO A 32 -7.11 10.83 -24.74
C PRO A 32 -7.06 9.52 -23.95
N LEU A 33 -7.19 8.41 -24.66
CA LEU A 33 -7.18 7.07 -24.08
C LEU A 33 -5.75 6.60 -23.80
N ILE A 34 -5.42 6.41 -22.53
CA ILE A 34 -4.14 5.81 -22.11
C ILE A 34 -4.26 4.29 -21.98
N ASP A 35 -3.16 3.56 -22.13
CA ASP A 35 -3.17 2.10 -22.02
C ASP A 35 -3.30 1.65 -20.55
N ALA A 36 -2.62 2.35 -19.63
CA ALA A 36 -2.67 2.06 -18.21
C ALA A 36 -2.73 3.33 -17.35
N ALA A 37 -3.69 3.37 -16.41
CA ALA A 37 -3.73 4.32 -15.30
C ALA A 37 -3.23 3.63 -14.03
N ILE A 38 -2.14 4.11 -13.44
CA ILE A 38 -1.60 3.61 -12.17
C ILE A 38 -1.95 4.60 -11.05
N ILE A 39 -2.49 4.12 -9.93
CA ILE A 39 -2.84 4.97 -8.79
C ILE A 39 -1.82 4.78 -7.65
N GLY A 40 -1.13 5.85 -7.28
CA GLY A 40 -0.17 5.91 -6.17
C GLY A 40 1.30 5.76 -6.59
N THR A 41 2.20 6.41 -5.84
CA THR A 41 3.66 6.43 -6.11
C THR A 41 4.48 5.78 -4.98
N GLY A 42 3.94 4.76 -4.32
CA GLY A 42 4.71 3.87 -3.45
C GLY A 42 5.50 2.82 -4.26
N PHE A 43 6.11 1.85 -3.57
CA PHE A 43 6.79 0.72 -4.21
C PHE A 43 5.94 0.01 -5.26
N ALA A 44 4.62 -0.14 -5.01
CA ALA A 44 3.69 -0.79 -5.92
C ALA A 44 3.55 -0.04 -7.25
N GLY A 45 3.12 1.22 -7.20
CA GLY A 45 2.90 2.02 -8.41
C GLY A 45 4.18 2.38 -9.15
N LEU A 46 5.26 2.72 -8.43
CA LEU A 46 6.56 2.98 -9.05
C LEU A 46 7.14 1.70 -9.66
N GLY A 47 7.06 0.56 -8.97
CA GLY A 47 7.50 -0.73 -9.50
C GLY A 47 6.75 -1.10 -10.79
N MET A 48 5.43 -0.88 -10.81
CA MET A 48 4.61 -1.08 -12.01
C MET A 48 5.06 -0.16 -13.16
N ALA A 49 5.20 1.14 -12.91
CA ALA A 49 5.60 2.11 -13.93
C ALA A 49 6.98 1.81 -14.52
N ILE A 50 7.96 1.46 -13.67
CA ILE A 50 9.31 1.08 -14.12
C ILE A 50 9.25 -0.17 -15.01
N GLN A 51 8.48 -1.18 -14.60
CA GLN A 51 8.35 -2.42 -15.37
C GLN A 51 7.61 -2.22 -16.70
N LEU A 52 6.61 -1.33 -16.75
CA LEU A 52 5.98 -0.95 -18.03
C LEU A 52 7.02 -0.34 -18.99
N LYS A 53 7.82 0.63 -18.52
CA LYS A 53 8.88 1.25 -19.35
C LYS A 53 9.92 0.24 -19.81
N GLN A 54 10.41 -0.62 -18.91
CA GLN A 54 11.38 -1.66 -19.25
C GLN A 54 10.86 -2.67 -20.29
N HIS A 55 9.54 -2.76 -20.46
CA HIS A 55 8.89 -3.58 -21.46
C HIS A 55 8.33 -2.80 -22.65
N GLY A 56 8.72 -1.54 -22.84
CA GLY A 56 8.33 -0.72 -24.00
C GLY A 56 6.86 -0.33 -24.01
N ILE A 57 6.23 -0.24 -22.84
CA ILE A 57 4.86 0.26 -22.67
C ILE A 57 4.96 1.65 -22.08
N ASP A 58 4.91 2.69 -22.92
CA ASP A 58 5.09 4.09 -22.51
C ASP A 58 3.78 4.90 -22.41
N ASN A 59 2.68 4.41 -22.97
CA ASN A 59 1.37 5.06 -22.92
C ASN A 59 0.66 4.80 -21.59
N PHE A 60 1.24 5.28 -20.49
CA PHE A 60 0.66 5.19 -19.16
C PHE A 60 0.85 6.49 -18.38
N LEU A 61 -0.01 6.69 -17.38
CA LEU A 61 0.11 7.76 -16.39
C LEU A 61 0.05 7.18 -14.98
N VAL A 62 0.76 7.83 -14.05
CA VAL A 62 0.73 7.53 -12.62
C VAL A 62 0.10 8.72 -11.88
N PHE A 63 -1.00 8.50 -11.17
CA PHE A 63 -1.72 9.54 -10.43
C PHE A 63 -1.37 9.48 -8.95
N GLU A 64 -0.96 10.60 -8.38
CA GLU A 64 -0.58 10.72 -6.97
C GLU A 64 -1.28 11.91 -6.33
N LYS A 65 -1.94 11.68 -5.19
CA LYS A 65 -2.62 12.74 -4.43
C LYS A 65 -1.65 13.76 -3.85
N ALA A 66 -0.46 13.34 -3.45
CA ALA A 66 0.56 14.21 -2.87
C ALA A 66 1.37 14.98 -3.94
N GLY A 67 2.18 15.94 -3.48
CA GLY A 67 3.10 16.71 -4.32
C GLY A 67 4.46 16.05 -4.57
N SER A 68 4.68 14.81 -4.11
CA SER A 68 5.95 14.09 -4.26
C SER A 68 5.76 12.58 -4.21
N VAL A 69 6.78 11.82 -4.63
CA VAL A 69 6.75 10.35 -4.64
C VAL A 69 7.11 9.74 -3.28
N GLY A 70 6.80 8.45 -3.09
CA GLY A 70 7.31 7.66 -1.96
C GLY A 70 6.25 6.86 -1.20
N GLY A 71 4.96 7.17 -1.37
CA GLY A 71 3.85 6.48 -0.70
C GLY A 71 4.04 6.44 0.82
N THR A 72 4.03 5.25 1.42
CA THR A 72 4.26 5.06 2.88
C THR A 72 5.48 5.81 3.40
N TRP A 73 6.59 5.81 2.64
CA TRP A 73 7.85 6.44 3.04
C TRP A 73 7.89 7.94 2.79
N ARG A 74 6.90 8.51 2.09
CA ARG A 74 6.68 9.96 2.07
C ARG A 74 5.77 10.37 3.22
N ASP A 75 4.68 9.62 3.42
CA ASP A 75 3.61 9.99 4.34
C ASP A 75 3.98 9.74 5.80
N ASN A 76 4.74 8.68 6.13
CA ASN A 76 5.09 8.39 7.52
C ASN A 76 6.47 8.92 7.86
N HIS A 77 6.54 10.09 8.48
CA HIS A 77 7.81 10.76 8.81
C HIS A 77 7.94 11.09 10.30
N TYR A 78 7.29 10.30 11.16
CA TYR A 78 7.44 10.41 12.61
C TYR A 78 8.87 10.06 13.05
N PRO A 79 9.36 10.62 14.18
CA PRO A 79 10.70 10.33 14.70
C PRO A 79 10.92 8.83 14.90
N GLY A 80 12.04 8.32 14.40
CA GLY A 80 12.39 6.90 14.52
C GLY A 80 11.72 5.99 13.48
N CYS A 81 10.94 6.54 12.54
CA CYS A 81 10.34 5.76 11.46
C CYS A 81 11.40 4.97 10.68
N ALA A 82 11.27 3.65 10.64
CA ALA A 82 12.22 2.77 9.97
C ALA A 82 11.56 1.46 9.50
N CYS A 83 12.16 0.81 8.50
CA CYS A 83 11.71 -0.50 8.06
C CYS A 83 12.04 -1.59 9.09
N ASP A 84 11.17 -2.60 9.14
CA ASP A 84 11.33 -3.81 9.95
C ASP A 84 11.78 -5.04 9.13
N VAL A 85 12.05 -4.84 7.84
CA VAL A 85 12.71 -5.78 6.93
C VAL A 85 14.09 -5.22 6.59
N GLN A 86 15.09 -6.09 6.44
CA GLN A 86 16.43 -5.64 6.13
C GLN A 86 16.51 -4.98 4.74
N SER A 87 17.20 -3.84 4.64
CA SER A 87 17.18 -2.92 3.49
C SER A 87 17.61 -3.58 2.16
N HIS A 88 18.57 -4.50 2.22
CA HIS A 88 19.06 -5.24 1.06
C HIS A 88 18.00 -6.16 0.42
N LEU A 89 16.97 -6.56 1.19
CA LEU A 89 15.78 -7.25 0.67
C LEU A 89 14.61 -6.28 0.45
N TYR A 90 14.51 -5.21 1.25
CA TYR A 90 13.49 -4.19 1.13
C TYR A 90 13.88 -3.10 0.10
N SER A 91 14.10 -3.55 -1.12
CA SER A 91 14.45 -2.75 -2.31
C SER A 91 14.05 -3.53 -3.55
N PHE A 92 13.90 -2.84 -4.68
CA PHE A 92 13.62 -3.47 -5.96
C PHE A 92 14.78 -4.40 -6.32
N SER A 93 14.48 -5.62 -6.75
CA SER A 93 15.48 -6.61 -7.15
C SER A 93 16.24 -6.19 -8.41
N PHE A 94 15.63 -5.38 -9.26
CA PHE A 94 16.23 -4.79 -10.46
C PHE A 94 16.99 -3.47 -10.20
N ALA A 95 16.89 -2.90 -8.99
CA ALA A 95 17.57 -1.65 -8.62
C ALA A 95 18.15 -1.74 -7.19
N PRO A 96 19.11 -2.65 -6.94
CA PRO A 96 19.69 -2.79 -5.62
C PRO A 96 20.48 -1.52 -5.21
N ASN A 97 20.43 -1.14 -3.94
CA ASN A 97 21.12 0.05 -3.43
C ASN A 97 22.35 -0.34 -2.59
N PRO A 98 23.58 -0.17 -3.10
CA PRO A 98 24.80 -0.56 -2.38
C PRO A 98 25.10 0.36 -1.19
N ASP A 99 24.43 1.51 -1.09
CA ASP A 99 24.75 2.57 -0.15
C ASP A 99 23.91 2.55 1.13
N TRP A 100 23.12 1.49 1.37
CA TRP A 100 22.33 1.39 2.59
C TRP A 100 23.21 1.58 3.83
N SER A 101 22.85 2.54 4.66
CA SER A 101 23.62 2.96 5.84
C SER A 101 23.59 1.91 6.96
N ARG A 102 22.50 1.14 7.05
CA ARG A 102 22.23 0.16 8.10
C ARG A 102 21.47 -1.04 7.56
N MET A 103 21.43 -2.11 8.36
CA MET A 103 20.64 -3.29 8.05
C MET A 103 19.15 -2.98 7.99
N TYR A 104 18.66 -2.03 8.79
CA TYR A 104 17.28 -1.57 8.78
C TYR A 104 17.23 -0.05 8.56
N SER A 105 16.97 0.37 7.33
CA SER A 105 17.06 1.77 6.95
C SER A 105 15.95 2.64 7.57
N PRO A 106 16.30 3.86 8.02
CA PRO A 106 15.33 4.84 8.44
C PRO A 106 14.52 5.35 7.23
N GLN A 107 13.34 5.91 7.50
CA GLN A 107 12.43 6.38 6.46
C GLN A 107 13.07 7.36 5.45
N PRO A 108 13.86 8.38 5.84
CA PRO A 108 14.41 9.34 4.88
C PRO A 108 15.27 8.66 3.80
N GLU A 109 15.99 7.59 4.17
CA GLU A 109 16.85 6.85 3.26
C GLU A 109 16.03 6.04 2.25
N ILE A 110 14.92 5.43 2.68
CA ILE A 110 14.04 4.67 1.79
C ILE A 110 13.26 5.60 0.86
N ARG A 111 12.85 6.76 1.36
CA ARG A 111 12.23 7.81 0.52
C ARG A 111 13.20 8.28 -0.57
N ALA A 112 14.42 8.64 -0.20
CA ALA A 112 15.45 9.05 -1.16
C ALA A 112 15.74 7.96 -2.20
N TYR A 113 15.75 6.69 -1.80
CA TYR A 113 15.87 5.57 -2.72
C TYR A 113 14.72 5.50 -3.75
N LEU A 114 13.46 5.71 -3.33
CA LEU A 114 12.32 5.71 -4.25
C LEU A 114 12.32 6.93 -5.18
N GLU A 115 12.70 8.10 -4.67
CA GLU A 115 12.89 9.32 -5.46
C GLU A 115 13.96 9.10 -6.54
N ARG A 116 15.12 8.55 -6.17
CA ARG A 116 16.20 8.20 -7.10
C ARG A 116 15.74 7.21 -8.17
N CYS A 117 15.04 6.12 -7.79
CA CYS A 117 14.51 5.17 -8.76
C CYS A 117 13.50 5.83 -9.73
N THR A 118 12.71 6.79 -9.25
CA THR A 118 11.74 7.50 -10.11
C THR A 118 12.46 8.27 -11.22
N ASP A 119 13.63 8.85 -10.91
CA ASP A 119 14.44 9.64 -11.83
C ASP A 119 15.29 8.75 -12.76
N GLU A 120 16.03 7.79 -12.20
CA GLU A 120 16.92 6.90 -12.95
C GLU A 120 16.17 6.08 -14.03
N PHE A 121 14.93 5.66 -13.73
CA PHE A 121 14.11 4.90 -14.68
C PHE A 121 13.18 5.78 -15.53
N GLY A 122 13.29 7.11 -15.45
CA GLY A 122 12.53 8.04 -16.28
C GLY A 122 11.01 7.99 -16.06
N VAL A 123 10.57 7.71 -14.83
CA VAL A 123 9.13 7.61 -14.49
C VAL A 123 8.54 8.99 -14.21
N ARG A 124 9.32 9.94 -13.68
CA ARG A 124 8.81 11.26 -13.25
C ARG A 124 7.92 11.97 -14.28
N PRO A 125 8.21 12.00 -15.60
CA PRO A 125 7.36 12.64 -16.60
C PRO A 125 5.95 12.03 -16.75
N HIS A 126 5.78 10.77 -16.35
CA HIS A 126 4.50 10.06 -16.38
C HIS A 126 3.65 10.31 -15.13
N VAL A 127 4.22 10.96 -14.10
CA VAL A 127 3.53 11.22 -12.85
C VAL A 127 2.67 12.48 -12.94
N ARG A 128 1.49 12.42 -12.34
CA ARG A 128 0.55 13.51 -12.17
C ARG A 128 0.31 13.70 -10.67
N PHE A 129 1.05 14.64 -10.09
CA PHE A 129 0.93 15.02 -8.68
C PHE A 129 -0.33 15.85 -8.43
N HIS A 130 -0.80 15.89 -7.19
CA HIS A 130 -2.06 16.54 -6.81
C HIS A 130 -3.26 16.01 -7.61
N HIS A 131 -3.24 14.72 -7.96
CA HIS A 131 -4.35 14.01 -8.60
C HIS A 131 -4.85 12.93 -7.65
N GLU A 132 -5.73 13.32 -6.74
CA GLU A 132 -6.47 12.37 -5.93
C GLU A 132 -7.61 11.77 -6.75
N LEU A 133 -7.66 10.44 -6.86
CA LEU A 133 -8.74 9.75 -7.54
C LEU A 133 -10.03 9.85 -6.70
N ALA A 134 -11.05 10.52 -7.24
CA ALA A 134 -12.36 10.60 -6.61
C ALA A 134 -13.29 9.48 -7.07
N ARG A 135 -13.21 9.09 -8.36
CA ARG A 135 -14.03 8.01 -8.92
C ARG A 135 -13.34 7.34 -10.10
N ALA A 136 -13.48 6.03 -10.21
CA ALA A 136 -13.13 5.22 -11.36
C ALA A 136 -14.30 4.28 -11.67
N ALA A 137 -14.86 4.40 -12.87
CA ALA A 137 -16.00 3.60 -13.31
C ALA A 137 -15.68 2.88 -14.62
N PHE A 138 -15.95 1.58 -14.68
CA PHE A 138 -15.81 0.81 -15.90
C PHE A 138 -16.98 1.09 -16.85
N ASP A 139 -16.67 1.42 -18.10
CA ASP A 139 -17.64 1.58 -19.18
C ASP A 139 -17.74 0.26 -19.94
N ASP A 140 -18.83 -0.48 -19.71
CA ASP A 140 -19.08 -1.76 -20.37
C ASP A 140 -19.24 -1.63 -21.88
N ALA A 141 -19.72 -0.50 -22.41
CA ALA A 141 -19.89 -0.33 -23.84
C ALA A 141 -18.53 -0.09 -24.51
N ALA A 142 -17.72 0.80 -23.96
CA ALA A 142 -16.41 1.16 -24.50
C ALA A 142 -15.26 0.20 -24.10
N GLY A 143 -15.44 -0.59 -23.03
CA GLY A 143 -14.41 -1.49 -22.51
C GLY A 143 -13.22 -0.76 -21.87
N VAL A 144 -13.46 0.40 -21.25
CA VAL A 144 -12.42 1.26 -20.66
C VAL A 144 -12.84 1.79 -19.29
N TRP A 145 -11.88 2.23 -18.49
CA TRP A 145 -12.10 2.93 -17.23
C TRP A 145 -12.18 4.43 -17.46
N ASN A 146 -13.24 5.06 -16.95
CA ASN A 146 -13.36 6.52 -16.83
C ASN A 146 -12.93 6.94 -15.42
N LEU A 147 -11.92 7.80 -15.33
CA LEU A 147 -11.39 8.30 -14.07
C LEU A 147 -11.77 9.77 -13.88
N GLU A 148 -12.18 10.11 -12.67
CA GLU A 148 -12.46 11.47 -12.21
C GLU A 148 -11.59 11.76 -10.98
N MET A 149 -10.83 12.84 -11.08
CA MET A 149 -9.99 13.34 -9.99
C MET A 149 -10.79 14.28 -9.09
N ALA A 150 -10.34 14.48 -7.86
CA ALA A 150 -11.02 15.31 -6.87
C ALA A 150 -11.18 16.79 -7.27
N ASP A 151 -10.38 17.27 -8.22
CA ASP A 151 -10.47 18.61 -8.80
C ASP A 151 -11.28 18.68 -10.10
N GLY A 152 -11.97 17.59 -10.47
CA GLY A 152 -12.83 17.51 -11.65
C GLY A 152 -12.11 17.15 -12.94
N ARG A 153 -10.77 17.00 -12.95
CA ARG A 153 -10.05 16.50 -14.14
C ARG A 153 -10.46 15.06 -14.47
N ARG A 154 -10.61 14.76 -15.76
CA ARG A 154 -11.09 13.46 -16.25
C ARG A 154 -10.10 12.80 -17.18
N TYR A 155 -10.00 11.48 -17.06
CA TYR A 155 -9.10 10.64 -17.86
C TYR A 155 -9.81 9.35 -18.29
N ARG A 156 -9.30 8.71 -19.34
CA ARG A 156 -9.81 7.43 -19.83
C ARG A 156 -8.65 6.46 -20.00
N ALA A 157 -8.77 5.24 -19.48
CA ALA A 157 -7.72 4.23 -19.53
C ALA A 157 -8.25 2.85 -19.92
N ARG A 158 -7.51 2.09 -20.74
CA ARG A 158 -7.87 0.69 -21.01
C ARG A 158 -7.78 -0.17 -19.75
N THR A 159 -6.73 0.03 -18.97
CA THR A 159 -6.48 -0.70 -17.72
C THR A 159 -6.29 0.25 -16.54
N LEU A 160 -6.77 -0.18 -15.38
CA LEU A 160 -6.63 0.52 -14.12
C LEU A 160 -5.82 -0.34 -13.14
N ILE A 161 -4.74 0.21 -12.60
CA ILE A 161 -3.83 -0.49 -11.70
C ILE A 161 -3.76 0.26 -10.37
N SER A 162 -4.31 -0.32 -9.32
CA SER A 162 -4.21 0.24 -7.97
C SER A 162 -2.86 -0.13 -7.33
N GLY A 163 -2.03 0.87 -7.10
CA GLY A 163 -0.80 0.82 -6.29
C GLY A 163 -0.92 1.62 -4.99
N MET A 164 -2.15 1.85 -4.50
CA MET A 164 -2.46 2.70 -3.35
C MET A 164 -1.97 2.14 -2.00
N GLY A 165 -1.71 0.83 -1.95
CA GLY A 165 -1.24 0.12 -0.76
C GLY A 165 -2.32 -0.03 0.33
N GLY A 166 -2.21 -1.07 1.15
CA GLY A 166 -3.20 -1.39 2.19
C GLY A 166 -3.08 -0.58 3.50
N LEU A 167 -2.03 0.23 3.69
CA LEU A 167 -1.77 0.95 4.96
C LEU A 167 -1.60 2.46 4.71
N SER A 168 -2.56 3.07 4.01
CA SER A 168 -2.51 4.47 3.57
C SER A 168 -3.55 5.38 4.23
N ARG A 169 -4.66 4.81 4.74
CA ARG A 169 -5.75 5.53 5.43
C ARG A 169 -5.61 5.41 6.95
N PRO A 170 -5.28 6.48 7.69
CA PRO A 170 -5.07 6.41 9.13
C PRO A 170 -6.39 6.08 9.84
N ALA A 171 -6.32 5.25 10.89
CA ALA A 171 -7.48 4.89 11.69
C ALA A 171 -7.58 5.81 12.90
N TRP A 172 -8.56 6.71 12.89
CA TRP A 172 -8.81 7.62 14.02
C TRP A 172 -9.56 6.90 15.13
N PRO A 173 -9.17 7.10 16.41
CA PRO A 173 -9.89 6.48 17.52
C PRO A 173 -11.28 7.12 17.69
N ASN A 174 -12.30 6.28 17.85
CA ASN A 174 -13.64 6.73 18.21
C ASN A 174 -13.75 6.81 19.74
N ILE A 175 -13.41 7.96 20.32
CA ILE A 175 -13.46 8.21 21.77
C ILE A 175 -14.38 9.40 22.03
N PRO A 176 -15.38 9.28 22.93
CA PRO A 176 -16.28 10.39 23.25
C PRO A 176 -15.52 11.65 23.71
N GLY A 177 -15.89 12.82 23.20
CA GLY A 177 -15.35 14.12 23.61
C GLY A 177 -13.99 14.48 23.01
N ILE A 178 -13.42 13.62 22.15
CA ILE A 178 -12.10 13.86 21.53
C ILE A 178 -12.06 15.13 20.68
N GLU A 179 -13.19 15.49 20.08
CA GLU A 179 -13.43 16.71 19.30
C GLU A 179 -13.42 17.98 20.15
N THR A 180 -13.57 17.87 21.48
CA THR A 180 -13.56 19.01 22.41
C THR A 180 -12.18 19.31 22.98
N PHE A 181 -11.18 18.47 22.71
CA PHE A 181 -9.81 18.64 23.19
C PHE A 181 -9.21 19.95 22.66
N GLN A 182 -8.69 20.79 23.56
CA GLN A 182 -8.15 22.11 23.24
C GLN A 182 -6.64 22.08 22.93
N GLY A 183 -5.95 21.00 23.30
CA GLY A 183 -4.54 20.80 22.98
C GLY A 183 -4.31 20.31 21.54
N LYS A 184 -3.06 19.98 21.20
CA LYS A 184 -2.74 19.42 19.87
C LYS A 184 -3.04 17.93 19.81
N ALA A 185 -3.73 17.49 18.76
CA ALA A 185 -4.03 16.09 18.51
C ALA A 185 -3.67 15.71 17.07
N PHE A 186 -2.85 14.68 16.88
CA PHE A 186 -2.46 14.24 15.53
C PHE A 186 -2.15 12.73 15.47
N HIS A 187 -2.33 12.14 14.29
CA HIS A 187 -1.99 10.75 14.02
C HIS A 187 -0.51 10.62 13.64
N SER A 188 0.12 9.49 13.93
CA SER A 188 1.55 9.27 13.64
C SER A 188 1.93 9.46 12.15
N GLN A 189 1.02 9.20 11.22
CA GLN A 189 1.21 9.49 9.78
C GLN A 189 1.16 10.99 9.45
N LEU A 190 0.52 11.82 10.27
CA LEU A 190 0.39 13.27 10.07
C LEU A 190 1.20 13.99 11.14
N TRP A 191 2.50 13.68 11.21
CA TRP A 191 3.35 14.12 12.31
C TRP A 191 3.58 15.64 12.27
N GLU A 192 3.28 16.34 13.36
CA GLU A 192 3.46 17.78 13.49
C GLU A 192 4.89 18.11 13.96
N HIS A 193 5.82 18.35 13.03
CA HIS A 193 7.23 18.63 13.37
C HIS A 193 7.45 19.97 14.07
N ASP A 194 6.61 20.97 13.78
CA ASP A 194 6.74 22.32 14.35
C ASP A 194 6.19 22.41 15.78
N TYR A 195 5.53 21.36 16.27
CA TYR A 195 4.98 21.34 17.61
C TYR A 195 6.00 20.84 18.63
N ASP A 196 6.48 21.74 19.49
CA ASP A 196 7.46 21.42 20.52
C ASP A 196 6.84 20.63 21.68
N LEU A 197 7.25 19.37 21.79
CA LEU A 197 6.83 18.44 22.84
C LEU A 197 7.59 18.62 24.17
N ARG A 198 8.64 19.46 24.23
CA ARG A 198 9.46 19.61 25.43
C ARG A 198 8.65 20.08 26.62
N GLY A 199 8.81 19.36 27.74
CA GLY A 199 8.11 19.66 29.01
C GLY A 199 6.59 19.45 29.00
N LYS A 200 5.98 19.06 27.87
CA LYS A 200 4.52 18.83 27.75
C LYS A 200 4.10 17.51 28.40
N ARG A 201 2.84 17.44 28.80
CA ARG A 201 2.13 16.20 29.17
C ARG A 201 1.54 15.60 27.91
N VAL A 202 2.06 14.46 27.47
CA VAL A 202 1.70 13.85 26.18
C VAL A 202 1.02 12.52 26.42
N ALA A 203 -0.18 12.33 25.87
CA ALA A 203 -0.83 11.04 25.81
C ALA A 203 -0.58 10.37 24.45
N VAL A 204 -0.09 9.14 24.47
CA VAL A 204 0.05 8.31 23.29
C VAL A 204 -1.02 7.23 23.32
N ILE A 205 -1.90 7.20 22.32
CA ILE A 205 -2.97 6.20 22.23
C ILE A 205 -2.58 5.13 21.21
N GLY A 206 -2.41 3.89 21.70
CA GLY A 206 -2.02 2.76 20.89
C GLY A 206 -0.52 2.43 20.96
N THR A 207 -0.22 1.14 20.91
CA THR A 207 1.13 0.56 21.06
C THR A 207 1.55 -0.25 19.83
N GLY A 208 1.07 0.16 18.65
CA GLY A 208 1.41 -0.49 17.38
C GLY A 208 2.84 -0.22 16.89
N ALA A 209 3.14 -0.64 15.66
CA ALA A 209 4.46 -0.50 15.04
C ALA A 209 4.97 0.95 15.04
N SER A 210 4.11 1.94 14.79
CA SER A 210 4.51 3.36 14.84
C SER A 210 4.91 3.79 16.25
N ALA A 211 4.09 3.46 17.26
CA ALA A 211 4.32 3.87 18.64
C ALA A 211 5.62 3.30 19.20
N ILE A 212 5.95 2.04 18.92
CA ILE A 212 7.21 1.45 19.41
C ILE A 212 8.47 2.13 18.84
N GLN A 213 8.32 2.91 17.75
CA GLN A 213 9.40 3.63 17.10
C GLN A 213 9.46 5.09 17.58
N PHE A 214 8.34 5.81 17.67
CA PHE A 214 8.37 7.23 18.09
C PHE A 214 8.39 7.43 19.61
N VAL A 215 7.80 6.52 20.41
CA VAL A 215 7.79 6.66 21.89
C VAL A 215 9.21 6.79 22.45
N PRO A 216 10.19 5.95 22.05
CA PRO A 216 11.59 6.13 22.48
C PRO A 216 12.20 7.48 22.12
N GLN A 217 11.74 8.13 21.05
CA GLN A 217 12.29 9.39 20.55
C GLN A 217 11.71 10.61 21.27
N ILE A 218 10.49 10.50 21.80
CA ILE A 218 9.80 11.60 22.49
C ILE A 218 9.85 11.47 24.01
N ALA A 219 9.91 10.25 24.55
CA ALA A 219 9.92 10.01 26.00
C ALA A 219 11.03 10.77 26.75
N PRO A 220 12.24 10.96 26.20
CA PRO A 220 13.27 11.77 26.86
C PRO A 220 13.03 13.28 26.86
N LYS A 221 12.07 13.77 26.06
CA LYS A 221 11.85 15.20 25.80
C LYS A 221 10.63 15.75 26.54
N VAL A 222 9.58 14.94 26.66
CA VAL A 222 8.30 15.33 27.27
C VAL A 222 8.40 15.43 28.79
N GLY A 223 7.56 16.27 29.40
CA GLY A 223 7.48 16.38 30.86
C GLY A 223 6.85 15.13 31.50
N ARG A 224 5.78 14.60 30.88
CA ARG A 224 5.16 13.32 31.23
C ARG A 224 4.61 12.64 29.98
N LEU A 225 4.75 11.31 29.89
CA LEU A 225 4.17 10.50 28.83
C LEU A 225 3.17 9.50 29.42
N ASP A 226 1.89 9.65 29.08
CA ASP A 226 0.83 8.69 29.41
C ASP A 226 0.61 7.77 28.19
N LEU A 227 1.06 6.51 28.26
CA LEU A 227 0.93 5.53 27.18
C LEU A 227 -0.30 4.64 27.38
N TYR A 228 -1.34 4.87 26.59
CA TYR A 228 -2.59 4.11 26.65
C TYR A 228 -2.49 2.84 25.80
N GLN A 229 -2.39 1.72 26.50
CA GLN A 229 -2.20 0.40 25.91
C GLN A 229 -3.43 -0.48 26.10
N ARG A 230 -4.14 -0.75 24.99
CA ARG A 230 -5.24 -1.74 25.00
C ARG A 230 -4.73 -3.19 25.01
N THR A 231 -3.73 -3.49 24.19
CA THR A 231 -3.16 -4.84 24.11
C THR A 231 -1.67 -4.72 23.81
N PRO A 232 -0.75 -5.25 24.64
CA PRO A 232 0.67 -5.17 24.37
C PRO A 232 1.06 -5.98 23.12
N PRO A 233 1.98 -5.50 22.27
CA PRO A 233 2.55 -6.28 21.19
C PRO A 233 3.64 -7.24 21.71
N TRP A 234 3.83 -8.37 21.02
CA TRP A 234 5.07 -9.14 21.19
C TRP A 234 6.24 -8.42 20.51
N ILE A 235 7.31 -8.14 21.26
CA ILE A 235 8.50 -7.44 20.77
C ILE A 235 9.74 -8.32 20.93
N LEU A 236 10.48 -8.50 19.85
CA LEU A 236 11.80 -9.13 19.83
C LEU A 236 12.93 -8.08 19.75
N PRO A 237 14.15 -8.45 20.18
CA PRO A 237 15.33 -7.62 19.91
C PRO A 237 15.51 -7.37 18.42
N LYS A 238 15.90 -6.15 18.06
CA LYS A 238 16.18 -5.75 16.68
C LYS A 238 17.69 -5.93 16.40
N PRO A 239 18.11 -6.86 15.53
CA PRO A 239 19.53 -7.07 15.21
C PRO A 239 20.05 -6.04 14.22
N ASP A 240 19.87 -4.75 14.52
CA ASP A 240 20.27 -3.66 13.65
C ASP A 240 21.73 -3.25 13.86
N ARG A 241 22.43 -2.99 12.76
CA ARG A 241 23.82 -2.54 12.74
C ARG A 241 24.07 -1.64 11.53
N LYS A 242 25.12 -0.82 11.61
CA LYS A 242 25.65 -0.10 10.46
C LYS A 242 26.23 -1.10 9.45
N VAL A 243 26.07 -0.78 8.17
CA VAL A 243 26.83 -1.44 7.11
C VAL A 243 28.25 -0.87 7.15
N SER A 244 29.24 -1.76 7.15
CA SER A 244 30.65 -1.38 7.26
C SER A 244 31.20 -0.81 5.94
N ARG A 245 32.30 -0.06 6.02
CA ARG A 245 32.99 0.46 4.82
C ARG A 245 33.43 -0.65 3.87
N ALA A 246 33.86 -1.79 4.41
CA ALA A 246 34.24 -2.96 3.62
C ALA A 246 33.03 -3.54 2.88
N GLU A 247 31.87 -3.65 3.53
CA GLU A 247 30.63 -4.09 2.89
C GLU A 247 30.19 -3.12 1.78
N HIS A 248 30.21 -1.80 2.02
CA HIS A 248 29.92 -0.81 0.97
C HIS A 248 30.86 -0.94 -0.23
N TRP A 249 32.16 -1.12 0.02
CA TRP A 249 33.15 -1.34 -1.05
C TRP A 249 32.83 -2.61 -1.84
N LEU A 250 32.55 -3.73 -1.16
CA LEU A 250 32.17 -5.00 -1.79
C LEU A 250 30.90 -4.86 -2.64
N PHE A 251 29.87 -4.19 -2.13
CA PHE A 251 28.61 -4.03 -2.88
C PHE A 251 28.78 -3.17 -4.13
N ARG A 252 29.61 -2.12 -4.08
CA ARG A 252 29.88 -1.25 -5.23
C ARG A 252 30.75 -1.91 -6.29
N HIS A 253 31.82 -2.59 -5.87
CA HIS A 253 32.84 -3.12 -6.80
C HIS A 253 32.62 -4.58 -7.17
N LEU A 254 31.93 -5.36 -6.34
CA LEU A 254 31.59 -6.76 -6.57
C LEU A 254 30.07 -6.97 -6.37
N PRO A 255 29.20 -6.51 -7.29
CA PRO A 255 27.74 -6.48 -7.08
C PRO A 255 27.09 -7.83 -6.75
N PHE A 256 27.72 -8.96 -7.11
CA PHE A 256 27.24 -10.29 -6.72
C PHE A 256 27.21 -10.49 -5.20
N THR A 257 28.09 -9.83 -4.45
CA THR A 257 28.13 -9.92 -2.97
C THR A 257 26.85 -9.37 -2.35
N GLN A 258 26.31 -8.29 -2.91
CA GLN A 258 25.02 -7.74 -2.49
C GLN A 258 23.87 -8.68 -2.82
N LYS A 259 23.92 -9.36 -3.99
CA LYS A 259 22.93 -10.39 -4.36
C LYS A 259 22.99 -11.59 -3.40
N LEU A 260 24.18 -12.04 -3.01
CA LEU A 260 24.35 -13.11 -2.02
C LEU A 260 23.75 -12.71 -0.67
N MET A 261 24.02 -11.48 -0.21
CA MET A 261 23.43 -10.95 1.02
C MET A 261 21.90 -10.89 0.95
N ARG A 262 21.34 -10.37 -0.15
CA ARG A 262 19.89 -10.33 -0.37
C ARG A 262 19.29 -11.74 -0.35
N THR A 263 19.92 -12.71 -1.02
CA THR A 263 19.48 -14.11 -1.05
C THR A 263 19.54 -14.76 0.33
N GLY A 264 20.61 -14.52 1.09
CA GLY A 264 20.75 -15.01 2.46
C GLY A 264 19.66 -14.45 3.39
N ILE A 265 19.41 -13.13 3.32
CA ILE A 265 18.32 -12.47 4.06
C ILE A 265 16.97 -13.07 3.65
N TYR A 266 16.72 -13.25 2.35
CA TYR A 266 15.49 -13.84 1.84
C TYR A 266 15.24 -15.21 2.46
N TRP A 267 16.19 -16.15 2.35
CA TRP A 267 16.01 -17.51 2.88
C TRP A 267 15.88 -17.54 4.41
N MET A 268 16.62 -16.69 5.11
CA MET A 268 16.48 -16.54 6.56
C MET A 268 15.06 -16.06 6.94
N LEU A 269 14.51 -15.05 6.26
CA LEU A 269 13.15 -14.57 6.52
C LEU A 269 12.08 -15.58 6.10
N GLU A 270 12.28 -16.24 4.96
CA GLU A 270 11.39 -17.25 4.41
C GLU A 270 11.27 -18.49 5.32
N SER A 271 12.38 -18.89 5.95
CA SER A 271 12.41 -20.00 6.93
C SER A 271 11.45 -19.79 8.11
N ARG A 272 11.07 -18.53 8.43
CA ARG A 272 10.15 -18.23 9.53
C ARG A 272 8.75 -18.82 9.30
N VAL A 273 8.35 -19.05 8.05
CA VAL A 273 7.10 -19.75 7.71
C VAL A 273 7.01 -21.12 8.40
N LEU A 274 8.15 -21.80 8.58
CA LEU A 274 8.19 -23.08 9.30
C LEU A 274 7.66 -22.94 10.74
N GLY A 275 7.93 -21.83 11.42
CA GLY A 275 7.41 -21.57 12.76
C GLY A 275 5.97 -21.05 12.76
N PHE A 276 5.64 -20.10 11.88
CA PHE A 276 4.32 -19.45 11.88
C PHE A 276 3.19 -20.32 11.31
N VAL A 277 3.50 -21.18 10.34
CA VAL A 277 2.49 -21.91 9.54
C VAL A 277 2.59 -23.41 9.77
N ILE A 278 3.81 -23.98 9.77
CA ILE A 278 3.98 -25.44 9.69
C ILE A 278 4.10 -26.08 11.07
N HIS A 279 4.88 -25.49 11.98
CA HIS A 279 5.12 -26.01 13.32
C HIS A 279 4.95 -24.94 14.41
N PRO A 280 3.69 -24.60 14.78
CA PRO A 280 3.39 -23.61 15.82
C PRO A 280 4.07 -23.85 17.17
N LYS A 281 4.44 -25.11 17.49
CA LYS A 281 5.20 -25.44 18.70
C LYS A 281 6.57 -24.73 18.76
N LEU A 282 7.18 -24.44 17.60
CA LEU A 282 8.44 -23.71 17.50
C LEU A 282 8.30 -22.25 17.99
N MET A 283 7.09 -21.68 17.89
CA MET A 283 6.79 -20.34 18.39
C MET A 283 6.94 -20.23 19.91
N LYS A 284 6.88 -21.33 20.67
CA LYS A 284 7.19 -21.31 22.12
C LYS A 284 8.64 -20.88 22.40
N ALA A 285 9.59 -21.21 21.52
CA ALA A 285 10.96 -20.73 21.67
C ALA A 285 11.08 -19.22 21.42
N VAL A 286 10.36 -18.72 20.42
CA VAL A 286 10.27 -17.29 20.11
C VAL A 286 9.58 -16.53 21.25
N GLU A 287 8.53 -17.10 21.85
CA GLU A 287 7.87 -16.53 23.02
C GLU A 287 8.81 -16.44 24.22
N ARG A 288 9.58 -17.50 24.50
CA ARG A 288 10.61 -17.48 25.55
C ARG A 288 11.65 -16.39 25.30
N MET A 289 12.07 -16.20 24.05
CA MET A 289 12.98 -15.10 23.69
C MET A 289 12.34 -13.72 23.96
N ALA A 290 11.08 -13.52 23.60
CA ALA A 290 10.36 -12.28 23.81
C ALA A 290 10.14 -11.99 25.31
N ARG A 291 9.71 -12.98 26.09
CA ARG A 291 9.60 -12.89 27.56
C ARG A 291 10.96 -12.62 28.21
N GLY A 292 12.01 -13.25 27.71
CA GLY A 292 13.38 -12.99 28.14
C GLY A 292 13.85 -11.57 27.80
N HIS A 293 13.39 -10.98 26.70
CA HIS A 293 13.66 -9.57 26.36
C HIS A 293 12.97 -8.62 27.34
N ILE A 294 11.68 -8.85 27.64
CA ILE A 294 10.93 -8.11 28.68
C ILE A 294 11.67 -8.18 30.02
N LYS A 295 12.01 -9.38 30.48
CA LYS A 295 12.68 -9.60 31.78
C LYS A 295 14.04 -8.90 31.86
N ARG A 296 14.81 -8.90 30.76
CA ARG A 296 16.14 -8.27 30.70
C ARG A 296 16.09 -6.74 30.65
N ARG A 297 15.03 -6.16 30.08
CA ARG A 297 14.93 -4.71 29.86
C ARG A 297 14.11 -3.97 30.90
N ILE A 298 13.21 -4.66 31.59
CA ILE A 298 12.33 -4.06 32.60
C ILE A 298 12.63 -4.74 33.93
N ALA A 299 12.98 -3.98 34.95
CA ALA A 299 13.21 -4.50 36.30
C ALA A 299 11.89 -4.66 37.08
N ASP A 300 11.00 -3.67 36.98
CA ASP A 300 9.71 -3.60 37.69
C ASP A 300 8.76 -4.76 37.30
N PRO A 301 8.35 -5.62 38.26
CA PRO A 301 7.43 -6.72 37.99
C PRO A 301 6.04 -6.24 37.53
N VAL A 302 5.53 -5.10 38.00
CA VAL A 302 4.21 -4.58 37.62
C VAL A 302 4.23 -4.13 36.17
N LEU A 303 5.25 -3.37 35.76
CA LEU A 303 5.42 -2.99 34.36
C LEU A 303 5.63 -4.20 33.46
N ARG A 304 6.38 -5.24 33.89
CA ARG A 304 6.52 -6.49 33.12
C ARG A 304 5.18 -7.13 32.84
N GLU A 305 4.31 -7.21 33.84
CA GLU A 305 2.96 -7.78 33.68
C GLU A 305 2.16 -6.96 32.65
N LYS A 306 2.12 -5.63 32.81
CA LYS A 306 1.41 -4.72 31.89
C LYS A 306 1.86 -4.89 30.43
N VAL A 307 3.14 -5.09 30.16
CA VAL A 307 3.66 -5.20 28.78
C VAL A 307 3.73 -6.63 28.26
N THR A 308 3.39 -7.64 29.07
CA THR A 308 3.42 -9.04 28.64
C THR A 308 2.10 -9.42 27.97
N PRO A 309 2.11 -9.82 26.69
CA PRO A 309 0.88 -10.22 26.01
C PRO A 309 0.29 -11.53 26.53
N ASN A 310 -1.04 -11.59 26.49
CA ASN A 310 -1.86 -12.74 26.90
C ASN A 310 -2.37 -13.60 25.72
N TYR A 311 -1.89 -13.34 24.50
CA TYR A 311 -2.22 -14.09 23.28
C TYR A 311 -0.98 -14.77 22.70
N THR A 312 -1.19 -15.79 21.87
CA THR A 312 -0.10 -16.57 21.28
C THR A 312 0.80 -15.71 20.41
N ILE A 313 2.12 -15.84 20.60
CA ILE A 313 3.09 -15.10 19.78
C ILE A 313 2.92 -15.43 18.29
N GLY A 314 2.89 -14.39 17.47
CA GLY A 314 2.64 -14.51 16.02
C GLY A 314 1.19 -14.36 15.58
N CYS A 315 0.22 -14.33 16.51
CA CYS A 315 -1.18 -14.02 16.16
C CYS A 315 -1.31 -12.60 15.56
N LYS A 316 -0.55 -11.64 16.11
CA LYS A 316 -0.30 -10.32 15.52
C LYS A 316 1.12 -10.27 14.93
N ARG A 317 1.38 -9.26 14.09
CA ARG A 317 2.76 -8.97 13.62
C ARG A 317 3.68 -8.82 14.82
N ILE A 318 4.72 -9.65 14.88
CA ILE A 318 5.78 -9.52 15.88
C ILE A 318 6.58 -8.28 15.54
N LEU A 319 6.73 -7.40 16.52
CA LEU A 319 7.49 -6.17 16.34
C LEU A 319 8.95 -6.36 16.78
N ILE A 320 9.83 -5.49 16.31
CA ILE A 320 11.25 -5.51 16.66
C ILE A 320 11.68 -4.15 17.20
N SER A 321 12.24 -4.12 18.41
CA SER A 321 12.77 -2.90 19.03
C SER A 321 13.74 -3.22 20.14
N ASN A 322 14.81 -2.43 20.23
CA ASN A 322 15.75 -2.45 21.36
C ASN A 322 15.45 -1.34 22.37
N ASP A 323 14.79 -0.27 21.94
CA ASP A 323 14.72 1.00 22.68
C ASP A 323 13.34 1.22 23.31
N TYR A 324 12.32 0.47 22.89
CA TYR A 324 10.96 0.61 23.41
C TYR A 324 10.83 0.29 24.90
N TYR A 325 11.25 -0.90 25.33
CA TYR A 325 11.17 -1.26 26.75
C TYR A 325 11.98 -0.32 27.66
N PRO A 326 13.24 0.04 27.32
CA PRO A 326 13.96 1.08 28.07
C PRO A 326 13.24 2.44 28.13
N ALA A 327 12.50 2.82 27.09
CA ALA A 327 11.71 4.05 27.13
C ALA A 327 10.55 3.96 28.14
N LEU A 328 9.94 2.78 28.31
CA LEU A 328 8.85 2.56 29.26
C LEU A 328 9.30 2.51 30.72
N THR A 329 10.59 2.30 31.00
CA THR A 329 11.13 2.27 32.37
C THR A 329 11.53 3.65 32.88
N ARG A 330 11.35 4.71 32.09
CA ARG A 330 11.68 6.07 32.51
C ARG A 330 10.67 6.57 33.54
N GLU A 331 11.15 7.34 34.51
CA GLU A 331 10.31 7.89 35.58
C GLU A 331 9.15 8.78 35.07
N ASN A 332 9.34 9.42 33.91
CA ASN A 332 8.33 10.29 33.31
C ASN A 332 7.34 9.55 32.38
N VAL A 333 7.32 8.22 32.38
CA VAL A 333 6.49 7.41 31.48
C VAL A 333 5.58 6.47 32.27
N ASP A 334 4.28 6.64 32.09
CA ASP A 334 3.25 5.78 32.68
C ASP A 334 2.61 4.88 31.61
N VAL A 335 2.63 3.56 31.84
CA VAL A 335 1.87 2.60 31.02
C VAL A 335 0.49 2.38 31.64
N ILE A 336 -0.54 2.84 30.92
CA ILE A 336 -1.95 2.82 31.33
C ILE A 336 -2.67 1.72 30.55
N THR A 337 -3.19 0.74 31.28
CA THR A 337 -3.95 -0.40 30.73
C THR A 337 -5.46 -0.27 30.89
N SER A 338 -5.92 0.68 31.71
CA SER A 338 -7.32 1.05 31.84
C SER A 338 -7.84 1.63 30.52
N GLY A 339 -9.10 1.32 30.18
CA GLY A 339 -9.75 1.87 28.99
C GLY A 339 -9.91 3.39 29.08
N ILE A 340 -10.02 4.06 27.94
CA ILE A 340 -10.38 5.48 27.89
C ILE A 340 -11.90 5.58 27.86
N ALA A 341 -12.49 6.26 28.84
CA ALA A 341 -13.93 6.49 28.90
C ALA A 341 -14.35 7.69 28.03
N ARG A 342 -13.62 8.81 28.16
CA ARG A 342 -13.83 10.03 27.38
C ARG A 342 -12.60 10.92 27.38
N VAL A 343 -12.58 11.87 26.47
CA VAL A 343 -11.67 13.02 26.45
C VAL A 343 -12.43 14.26 26.91
N GLU A 344 -11.77 15.07 27.73
CA GLU A 344 -12.21 16.38 28.18
C GLU A 344 -11.32 17.46 27.53
N PRO A 345 -11.68 18.76 27.59
CA PRO A 345 -10.92 19.83 26.92
C PRO A 345 -9.41 19.85 27.21
N ASN A 346 -8.97 19.43 28.39
CA ASN A 346 -7.56 19.40 28.79
C ASN A 346 -7.13 18.09 29.44
N ALA A 347 -7.90 17.01 29.31
CA ALA A 347 -7.65 15.77 30.05
C ALA A 347 -8.19 14.51 29.35
N ILE A 348 -7.67 13.36 29.75
CA ILE A 348 -8.25 12.04 29.47
C ILE A 348 -8.82 11.48 30.77
N VAL A 349 -10.03 10.92 30.69
CA VAL A 349 -10.65 10.18 31.80
C VAL A 349 -10.70 8.71 31.44
N THR A 350 -10.06 7.88 32.26
CA THR A 350 -10.09 6.42 32.12
C THR A 350 -11.35 5.81 32.71
N THR A 351 -11.63 4.56 32.35
CA THR A 351 -12.81 3.81 32.82
C THR A 351 -12.79 3.52 34.32
N ASP A 352 -11.62 3.60 34.96
CA ASP A 352 -11.47 3.51 36.43
C ASP A 352 -11.72 4.86 37.14
N GLY A 353 -12.13 5.89 36.41
CA GLY A 353 -12.41 7.23 36.94
C GLY A 353 -11.17 8.14 37.06
N THR A 354 -9.97 7.64 36.78
CA THR A 354 -8.75 8.47 36.87
C THR A 354 -8.78 9.55 35.79
N ARG A 355 -8.59 10.80 36.22
CA ARG A 355 -8.47 11.96 35.34
C ARG A 355 -7.00 12.37 35.22
N ARG A 356 -6.48 12.45 33.99
CA ARG A 356 -5.11 12.87 33.70
C ARG A 356 -5.11 14.05 32.76
N GLU A 357 -4.53 15.17 33.20
CA GLU A 357 -4.38 16.34 32.34
C GLU A 357 -3.29 16.13 31.29
N VAL A 358 -3.58 16.57 30.07
CA VAL A 358 -2.78 16.29 28.87
C VAL A 358 -2.78 17.51 27.97
N ASP A 359 -1.61 17.86 27.43
CA ASP A 359 -1.42 19.00 26.51
C ASP A 359 -1.42 18.55 25.03
N CYS A 360 -1.14 17.27 24.78
CA CYS A 360 -1.06 16.71 23.44
C CYS A 360 -1.50 15.25 23.36
N LEU A 361 -2.28 14.92 22.33
CA LEU A 361 -2.67 13.56 21.94
C LEU A 361 -1.90 13.12 20.70
N ILE A 362 -1.23 11.98 20.77
CA ILE A 362 -0.57 11.36 19.61
C ILE A 362 -1.21 9.99 19.35
N PHE A 363 -1.79 9.80 18.18
CA PHE A 363 -2.47 8.56 17.81
C PHE A 363 -1.52 7.60 17.08
N GLY A 364 -1.14 6.52 17.78
CA GLY A 364 -0.48 5.33 17.25
C GLY A 364 -1.48 4.23 16.91
N THR A 365 -2.65 4.61 16.37
CA THR A 365 -3.85 3.76 16.26
C THR A 365 -3.95 2.97 14.96
N GLY A 366 -3.02 3.14 14.02
CA GLY A 366 -2.88 2.28 12.85
C GLY A 366 -3.68 2.76 11.64
N PHE A 367 -4.17 1.82 10.82
CA PHE A 367 -4.75 2.09 9.51
C PHE A 367 -5.95 1.19 9.21
N HIS A 368 -6.80 1.61 8.27
CA HIS A 368 -7.91 0.79 7.73
C HIS A 368 -7.40 -0.22 6.70
N ALA A 369 -6.82 -1.34 7.18
CA ALA A 369 -6.14 -2.31 6.32
C ALA A 369 -7.05 -3.17 5.44
N THR A 370 -8.29 -3.43 5.88
CA THR A 370 -9.27 -4.28 5.18
C THR A 370 -10.22 -3.51 4.28
N ASP A 371 -10.18 -2.16 4.33
CA ASP A 371 -11.05 -1.26 3.57
C ASP A 371 -10.20 -0.20 2.83
N PRO A 372 -9.47 -0.60 1.76
CA PRO A 372 -8.55 0.30 1.08
C PRO A 372 -9.26 1.37 0.24
N PHE A 373 -10.52 1.16 -0.15
CA PHE A 373 -11.27 2.06 -1.02
C PHE A 373 -12.43 2.71 -0.24
N PRO A 374 -12.60 4.03 -0.30
CA PRO A 374 -13.85 4.65 0.08
C PRO A 374 -15.00 4.15 -0.81
N ARG A 375 -16.21 4.02 -0.25
CA ARG A 375 -17.42 3.68 -1.01
C ARG A 375 -17.66 4.72 -2.12
N GLY A 376 -18.08 4.25 -3.29
CA GLY A 376 -18.38 5.04 -4.49
C GLY A 376 -17.17 5.34 -5.37
N VAL A 377 -15.94 5.03 -4.91
CA VAL A 377 -14.72 5.37 -5.63
C VAL A 377 -14.43 4.38 -6.77
N LEU A 378 -14.69 3.08 -6.60
CA LEU A 378 -14.34 2.07 -7.60
C LEU A 378 -15.58 1.27 -8.01
N LEU A 379 -16.05 1.53 -9.23
CA LEU A 379 -17.25 0.93 -9.80
C LEU A 379 -16.89 0.03 -10.99
N GLY A 380 -17.16 -1.26 -10.86
CA GLY A 380 -16.93 -2.27 -11.90
C GLY A 380 -18.02 -2.28 -12.97
N SER A 381 -18.11 -3.41 -13.67
CA SER A 381 -19.15 -3.67 -14.66
C SER A 381 -20.55 -3.50 -14.05
N GLN A 382 -21.49 -2.96 -14.83
CA GLN A 382 -22.86 -2.66 -14.40
C GLN A 382 -22.95 -1.69 -13.20
N GLY A 383 -21.89 -0.91 -12.95
CA GLY A 383 -21.86 0.10 -11.88
C GLY A 383 -21.73 -0.47 -10.46
N VAL A 384 -21.35 -1.74 -10.31
CA VAL A 384 -21.20 -2.39 -9.00
C VAL A 384 -20.01 -1.80 -8.24
N ASP A 385 -20.22 -1.33 -7.01
CA ASP A 385 -19.16 -0.87 -6.12
C ASP A 385 -18.39 -2.05 -5.51
N ILE A 386 -17.05 -1.97 -5.52
CA ILE A 386 -16.18 -2.98 -4.91
C ILE A 386 -16.44 -3.13 -3.41
N VAL A 387 -16.76 -2.03 -2.73
CA VAL A 387 -17.01 -2.02 -1.28
C VAL A 387 -18.32 -2.75 -0.99
N ASP A 388 -19.37 -2.53 -1.78
CA ASP A 388 -20.66 -3.21 -1.65
C ASP A 388 -20.53 -4.73 -1.86
N MET A 389 -19.66 -5.13 -2.80
CA MET A 389 -19.35 -6.54 -3.04
C MET A 389 -18.59 -7.16 -1.86
N TRP A 390 -17.53 -6.51 -1.38
CA TRP A 390 -16.71 -7.01 -0.28
C TRP A 390 -17.43 -6.99 1.06
N ASP A 391 -18.36 -6.07 1.28
CA ASP A 391 -19.18 -6.02 2.50
C ASP A 391 -19.97 -7.30 2.76
N LYS A 392 -20.30 -8.05 1.71
CA LYS A 392 -21.09 -9.30 1.80
C LYS A 392 -20.27 -10.51 2.19
N HIS A 393 -19.02 -10.59 1.73
CA HIS A 393 -18.24 -11.83 1.77
C HIS A 393 -16.80 -11.67 2.25
N GLY A 394 -16.39 -10.46 2.62
CA GLY A 394 -15.00 -10.07 2.88
C GLY A 394 -14.26 -9.75 1.59
N ALA A 395 -13.16 -9.00 1.72
CA ALA A 395 -12.32 -8.65 0.58
C ALA A 395 -11.64 -9.89 -0.04
N GLU A 396 -11.90 -10.12 -1.33
CA GLU A 396 -11.39 -11.26 -2.09
C GLU A 396 -10.91 -10.80 -3.48
N ALA A 397 -9.85 -11.45 -3.96
CA ALA A 397 -9.29 -11.24 -5.30
C ALA A 397 -8.61 -12.53 -5.79
N TYR A 398 -8.57 -12.76 -7.09
CA TYR A 398 -7.75 -13.83 -7.68
C TYR A 398 -6.28 -13.41 -7.69
N LEU A 399 -5.41 -14.25 -7.12
CA LEU A 399 -3.98 -13.97 -6.90
C LEU A 399 -3.72 -12.64 -6.19
N GLY A 400 -4.68 -12.14 -5.40
CA GLY A 400 -4.61 -10.82 -4.79
C GLY A 400 -4.55 -9.66 -5.79
N THR A 401 -4.81 -9.93 -7.08
CA THR A 401 -4.49 -9.04 -8.20
C THR A 401 -5.72 -8.65 -9.02
N THR A 402 -6.58 -9.58 -9.43
CA THR A 402 -7.76 -9.26 -10.26
C THR A 402 -9.05 -9.61 -9.53
N VAL A 403 -10.12 -8.87 -9.79
CA VAL A 403 -11.42 -9.04 -9.11
C VAL A 403 -12.51 -9.28 -10.14
N SER A 404 -13.31 -10.32 -9.93
CA SER A 404 -14.41 -10.68 -10.83
C SER A 404 -15.48 -9.60 -10.84
N GLY A 405 -15.94 -9.20 -12.03
CA GLY A 405 -16.85 -8.06 -12.21
C GLY A 405 -16.13 -6.70 -12.30
N PHE A 406 -14.80 -6.68 -12.26
CA PHE A 406 -13.97 -5.48 -12.43
C PHE A 406 -13.01 -5.71 -13.60
N PRO A 407 -13.49 -5.64 -14.85
CA PRO A 407 -12.67 -5.94 -16.01
C PRO A 407 -11.49 -4.98 -16.13
N ASN A 408 -10.33 -5.47 -16.56
CA ASN A 408 -9.10 -4.67 -16.72
C ASN A 408 -8.61 -3.92 -15.47
N PHE A 409 -9.12 -4.29 -14.29
CA PHE A 409 -8.66 -3.76 -13.02
C PHE A 409 -7.66 -4.71 -12.36
N PHE A 410 -6.52 -4.15 -11.96
CA PHE A 410 -5.48 -4.86 -11.24
C PHE A 410 -5.17 -4.16 -9.92
N MET A 411 -4.96 -4.93 -8.87
CA MET A 411 -4.49 -4.49 -7.57
C MET A 411 -3.08 -5.01 -7.32
N VAL A 412 -2.21 -4.14 -6.84
CA VAL A 412 -0.91 -4.53 -6.29
C VAL A 412 -0.99 -4.35 -4.79
N VAL A 413 -0.67 -5.41 -4.04
CA VAL A 413 -0.95 -5.54 -2.60
C VAL A 413 -2.46 -5.57 -2.30
N GLY A 414 -3.22 -6.35 -3.08
CA GLY A 414 -4.64 -6.61 -2.82
C GLY A 414 -4.87 -7.65 -1.72
N PRO A 415 -6.12 -8.11 -1.54
CA PRO A 415 -6.48 -9.08 -0.50
C PRO A 415 -5.60 -10.35 -0.56
N ASN A 416 -5.32 -10.93 0.61
CA ASN A 416 -4.55 -12.16 0.80
C ASN A 416 -3.09 -12.11 0.31
N THR A 417 -2.48 -10.92 0.24
CA THR A 417 -1.05 -10.72 -0.16
C THR A 417 -0.14 -10.25 0.98
N GLY A 418 -0.74 -9.84 2.11
CA GLY A 418 -0.05 -9.37 3.30
C GLY A 418 0.93 -10.41 3.86
N LEU A 419 2.05 -9.93 4.43
CA LEU A 419 3.09 -10.79 5.00
C LEU A 419 3.40 -10.39 6.44
N GLY A 420 3.66 -11.41 7.27
CA GLY A 420 4.20 -11.25 8.62
C GLY A 420 5.68 -11.65 8.78
N HIS A 421 6.31 -12.18 7.73
CA HIS A 421 7.61 -12.86 7.85
C HIS A 421 8.68 -12.45 6.83
N SER A 422 8.31 -11.87 5.68
CA SER A 422 9.22 -11.55 4.57
C SER A 422 8.90 -10.17 3.95
N SER A 423 9.53 -9.84 2.81
CA SER A 423 9.45 -8.52 2.16
C SER A 423 8.21 -8.34 1.30
N MET A 424 7.45 -7.27 1.53
CA MET A 424 6.33 -6.88 0.67
C MET A 424 6.79 -6.50 -0.75
N VAL A 425 8.01 -5.98 -0.90
CA VAL A 425 8.56 -5.64 -2.22
C VAL A 425 8.65 -6.87 -3.13
N PHE A 426 8.91 -8.04 -2.55
CA PHE A 426 8.93 -9.31 -3.30
C PHE A 426 7.55 -9.71 -3.83
N MET A 427 6.49 -9.50 -3.03
CA MET A 427 5.10 -9.75 -3.44
C MET A 427 4.68 -8.77 -4.53
N ILE A 428 5.01 -7.48 -4.34
CA ILE A 428 4.78 -6.42 -5.32
C ILE A 428 5.39 -6.79 -6.67
N GLU A 429 6.67 -7.15 -6.71
CA GLU A 429 7.33 -7.53 -7.97
C GLU A 429 6.70 -8.77 -8.63
N SER A 430 6.21 -9.70 -7.83
CA SER A 430 5.54 -10.91 -8.34
C SER A 430 4.21 -10.56 -9.02
N GLN A 431 3.40 -9.67 -8.42
CA GLN A 431 2.17 -9.18 -9.03
C GLN A 431 2.45 -8.28 -10.24
N VAL A 432 3.46 -7.42 -10.17
CA VAL A 432 3.84 -6.57 -11.31
C VAL A 432 4.24 -7.42 -12.51
N ALA A 433 5.04 -8.48 -12.31
CA ALA A 433 5.38 -9.41 -13.38
C ALA A 433 4.13 -10.07 -14.00
N TYR A 434 3.18 -10.50 -13.17
CA TYR A 434 1.90 -11.04 -13.63
C TYR A 434 1.09 -10.03 -14.47
N ILE A 435 1.01 -8.77 -14.02
CA ILE A 435 0.27 -7.72 -14.72
C ILE A 435 0.93 -7.40 -16.06
N VAL A 436 2.26 -7.28 -16.11
CA VAL A 436 2.99 -7.10 -17.37
C VAL A 436 2.69 -8.25 -18.34
N ASP A 437 2.72 -9.49 -17.88
CA ASP A 437 2.42 -10.67 -18.71
C ASP A 437 0.97 -10.68 -19.21
N ALA A 438 0.02 -10.24 -18.37
CA ALA A 438 -1.37 -10.04 -18.75
C ALA A 438 -1.52 -8.99 -19.87
N LEU A 439 -0.89 -7.82 -19.72
CA LEU A 439 -0.95 -6.74 -20.72
C LEU A 439 -0.33 -7.17 -22.06
N LYS A 440 0.80 -7.87 -22.03
CA LYS A 440 1.42 -8.46 -23.23
C LYS A 440 0.52 -9.50 -23.89
N SER A 441 -0.09 -10.38 -23.08
CA SER A 441 -1.01 -11.41 -23.56
C SER A 441 -2.25 -10.80 -24.21
N MET A 442 -2.82 -9.74 -23.61
CA MET A 442 -3.95 -9.01 -24.18
C MET A 442 -3.60 -8.42 -25.56
N ARG A 443 -2.44 -7.78 -25.70
CA ARG A 443 -1.97 -7.24 -26.98
C ARG A 443 -1.74 -8.35 -28.00
N ALA A 444 -1.06 -9.44 -27.62
CA ALA A 444 -0.74 -10.55 -28.52
C ALA A 444 -1.99 -11.27 -29.06
N HIS A 445 -3.04 -11.37 -28.25
CA HIS A 445 -4.29 -12.07 -28.62
C HIS A 445 -5.41 -11.13 -29.06
N ASN A 446 -5.13 -9.83 -29.28
CA ASN A 446 -6.13 -8.82 -29.64
C ASN A 446 -7.34 -8.78 -28.69
N VAL A 447 -7.09 -8.85 -27.38
CA VAL A 447 -8.11 -8.80 -26.32
C VAL A 447 -8.19 -7.37 -25.77
N ALA A 448 -9.37 -6.76 -25.83
CA ALA A 448 -9.65 -5.43 -25.26
C ALA A 448 -9.86 -5.48 -23.75
N ALA A 449 -10.56 -6.50 -23.26
CA ALA A 449 -10.88 -6.62 -21.84
C ALA A 449 -10.74 -8.04 -21.32
N ILE A 450 -10.23 -8.17 -20.10
CA ILE A 450 -10.20 -9.40 -19.32
C ILE A 450 -10.96 -9.22 -18.01
N ASP A 451 -11.81 -10.18 -17.67
CA ASP A 451 -12.51 -10.25 -16.38
C ASP A 451 -12.33 -11.64 -15.81
N VAL A 452 -11.80 -11.75 -14.58
CA VAL A 452 -11.53 -13.07 -13.99
C VAL A 452 -12.85 -13.80 -13.78
N ARG A 453 -12.88 -15.09 -14.13
CA ARG A 453 -14.08 -15.89 -13.97
C ARG A 453 -14.47 -16.00 -12.48
N PRO A 454 -15.76 -15.84 -12.12
CA PRO A 454 -16.20 -15.92 -10.73
C PRO A 454 -15.84 -17.25 -10.04
N ASP A 455 -15.91 -18.38 -10.76
CA ASP A 455 -15.60 -19.69 -10.21
C ASP A 455 -14.10 -19.89 -9.95
N VAL A 456 -13.23 -19.29 -10.77
CA VAL A 456 -11.78 -19.31 -10.60
C VAL A 456 -11.38 -18.51 -9.35
N GLN A 457 -11.92 -17.29 -9.21
CA GLN A 457 -11.69 -16.46 -8.03
C GLN A 457 -12.17 -17.16 -6.75
N ARG A 458 -13.39 -17.70 -6.74
CA ARG A 458 -13.93 -18.40 -5.56
C ARG A 458 -13.07 -19.59 -5.17
N ARG A 459 -12.76 -20.49 -6.11
CA ARG A 459 -11.93 -21.68 -5.85
C ARG A 459 -10.56 -21.30 -5.26
N PHE A 460 -9.96 -20.23 -5.76
CA PHE A 460 -8.69 -19.72 -5.23
C PHE A 460 -8.83 -19.22 -3.78
N ASN A 461 -9.83 -18.37 -3.50
CA ASN A 461 -10.03 -17.80 -2.17
C ASN A 461 -10.47 -18.87 -1.15
N ASP A 462 -11.33 -19.82 -1.52
CA ASP A 462 -11.68 -20.96 -0.67
C ASP A 462 -10.44 -21.79 -0.28
N GLY A 463 -9.53 -21.99 -1.24
CA GLY A 463 -8.25 -22.65 -0.99
C GLY A 463 -7.36 -21.89 0.00
N ILE A 464 -7.34 -20.56 -0.09
CA ILE A 464 -6.62 -19.70 0.87
C ILE A 464 -7.26 -19.79 2.26
N GLN A 465 -8.58 -19.65 2.37
CA GLN A 465 -9.28 -19.67 3.65
C GLN A 465 -9.11 -21.01 4.37
N LYS A 466 -9.14 -22.14 3.64
CA LYS A 466 -8.82 -23.48 4.20
C LYS A 466 -7.41 -23.58 4.79
N ARG A 467 -6.44 -22.83 4.23
CA ARG A 467 -5.07 -22.79 4.78
C ARG A 467 -4.97 -21.84 5.97
N LEU A 468 -5.68 -20.70 5.93
CA LEU A 468 -5.69 -19.69 7.00
C LEU A 468 -6.44 -20.15 8.26
N SER A 469 -7.46 -20.99 8.13
CA SER A 469 -8.24 -21.49 9.29
C SER A 469 -7.36 -22.22 10.31
N ASN A 470 -6.31 -22.89 9.85
CA ASN A 470 -5.38 -23.65 10.69
C ASN A 470 -4.15 -22.83 11.13
N ALA A 471 -3.99 -21.60 10.65
CA ALA A 471 -2.82 -20.78 10.93
C ALA A 471 -2.96 -19.99 12.25
N ILE A 472 -1.83 -19.69 12.90
CA ILE A 472 -1.77 -18.93 14.17
C ILE A 472 -2.43 -17.55 14.04
N TRP A 473 -2.43 -16.96 12.85
CA TRP A 473 -3.07 -15.67 12.56
C TRP A 473 -4.59 -15.67 12.74
N SER A 474 -5.23 -16.84 12.74
CA SER A 474 -6.68 -16.99 12.91
C SER A 474 -7.03 -17.71 14.22
N ALA A 475 -6.22 -18.68 14.65
CA ALA A 475 -6.48 -19.49 15.85
C ALA A 475 -5.75 -19.02 17.13
N GLY A 476 -4.93 -17.96 17.05
CA GLY A 476 -4.05 -17.53 18.14
C GLY A 476 -4.71 -16.75 19.29
N GLY A 477 -6.05 -16.65 19.30
CA GLY A 477 -6.83 -16.01 20.37
C GLY A 477 -6.70 -14.49 20.43
N CYS A 478 -6.37 -13.81 19.32
CA CYS A 478 -6.20 -12.35 19.29
C CYS A 478 -7.16 -11.68 18.29
N VAL A 479 -7.56 -10.45 18.60
CA VAL A 479 -8.20 -9.54 17.63
C VAL A 479 -7.11 -8.78 16.88
N SER A 480 -6.86 -9.18 15.63
CA SER A 480 -5.86 -8.57 14.73
C SER A 480 -6.55 -7.79 13.61
N TRP A 481 -5.86 -6.79 13.05
CA TRP A 481 -6.29 -6.04 11.87
C TRP A 481 -6.31 -6.87 10.58
N TYR A 482 -5.83 -8.11 10.62
CA TYR A 482 -5.91 -9.06 9.51
C TYR A 482 -7.33 -9.59 9.26
N LEU A 483 -8.16 -9.59 10.31
CA LEU A 483 -9.49 -10.16 10.28
C LEU A 483 -10.49 -9.09 9.86
N ASP A 484 -11.31 -9.42 8.88
CA ASP A 484 -12.44 -8.60 8.50
C ASP A 484 -13.44 -8.55 9.68
N PRO A 485 -13.82 -7.35 10.16
CA PRO A 485 -14.64 -7.23 11.36
C PRO A 485 -16.08 -7.73 11.18
N LYS A 486 -16.58 -7.83 9.94
CA LYS A 486 -17.96 -8.25 9.65
C LYS A 486 -18.06 -9.77 9.50
N THR A 487 -17.12 -10.36 8.78
CA THR A 487 -17.14 -11.78 8.39
C THR A 487 -16.21 -12.65 9.23
N GLY A 488 -15.25 -12.06 9.94
CA GLY A 488 -14.21 -12.78 10.70
C GLY A 488 -13.15 -13.46 9.81
N LYS A 489 -13.27 -13.38 8.48
CA LYS A 489 -12.28 -13.95 7.54
C LYS A 489 -10.96 -13.20 7.64
N ASN A 490 -9.85 -13.92 7.50
CA ASN A 490 -8.57 -13.29 7.25
C ASN A 490 -8.46 -12.97 5.76
N THR A 491 -8.66 -11.70 5.41
CA THR A 491 -8.65 -11.20 4.04
C THR A 491 -7.33 -10.51 3.68
N THR A 492 -6.40 -10.47 4.62
CA THR A 492 -5.18 -9.68 4.50
C THR A 492 -3.97 -10.53 4.14
N LEU A 493 -3.76 -11.68 4.80
CA LEU A 493 -2.49 -12.39 4.77
C LEU A 493 -2.40 -13.51 3.72
N TRP A 494 -1.19 -13.69 3.18
CA TRP A 494 -0.83 -14.86 2.41
C TRP A 494 -0.41 -16.03 3.34
N PRO A 495 -1.06 -17.21 3.28
CA PRO A 495 -0.84 -18.33 4.20
C PRO A 495 0.32 -19.26 3.81
N GLY A 496 1.35 -18.74 3.14
CA GLY A 496 2.38 -19.58 2.55
C GLY A 496 3.73 -18.93 2.43
N PHE A 497 4.63 -19.70 1.84
CA PHE A 497 5.91 -19.22 1.36
C PHE A 497 5.71 -18.19 0.24
N THR A 498 6.54 -17.15 0.22
CA THR A 498 6.51 -16.12 -0.82
C THR A 498 6.93 -16.68 -2.19
N TRP A 499 7.80 -17.69 -2.26
CA TRP A 499 8.12 -18.36 -3.54
C TRP A 499 6.91 -19.07 -4.15
N GLN A 500 5.96 -19.57 -3.34
CA GLN A 500 4.72 -20.17 -3.84
C GLN A 500 3.86 -19.10 -4.53
N PHE A 501 3.80 -17.91 -3.94
CA PHE A 501 3.09 -16.78 -4.53
C PHE A 501 3.75 -16.33 -5.83
N ARG A 502 5.08 -16.19 -5.86
CA ARG A 502 5.84 -15.89 -7.08
C ARG A 502 5.59 -16.93 -8.18
N ARG A 503 5.54 -18.22 -7.83
CA ARG A 503 5.21 -19.28 -8.80
C ARG A 503 3.77 -19.17 -9.31
N ALA A 504 2.82 -18.87 -8.43
CA ALA A 504 1.41 -18.71 -8.81
C ALA A 504 1.15 -17.49 -9.71
N THR A 505 2.01 -16.46 -9.61
CA THR A 505 1.95 -15.22 -10.39
C THR A 505 2.97 -15.19 -11.54
N ALA A 506 3.70 -16.29 -11.79
CA ALA A 506 4.76 -16.31 -12.78
C ALA A 506 4.26 -16.18 -14.23
N HIS A 507 3.05 -16.66 -14.50
CA HIS A 507 2.46 -16.67 -15.84
C HIS A 507 0.97 -16.31 -15.78
N PHE A 508 0.58 -15.37 -16.63
CA PHE A 508 -0.82 -15.06 -16.89
C PHE A 508 -1.46 -16.16 -17.73
N ARG A 509 -2.67 -16.57 -17.36
CA ARG A 509 -3.43 -17.63 -18.04
C ARG A 509 -4.74 -17.07 -18.57
N LEU A 510 -4.83 -16.83 -19.88
CA LEU A 510 -6.02 -16.27 -20.50
C LEU A 510 -7.29 -17.11 -20.23
N ALA A 511 -7.16 -18.43 -20.09
CA ALA A 511 -8.27 -19.35 -19.79
C ALA A 511 -8.94 -19.14 -18.42
N ASP A 512 -8.28 -18.45 -17.49
CA ASP A 512 -8.85 -18.08 -16.19
C ASP A 512 -9.81 -16.87 -16.30
N TYR A 513 -9.83 -16.21 -17.46
CA TYR A 513 -10.53 -14.96 -17.70
C TYR A 513 -11.60 -15.11 -18.79
N ARG A 514 -12.67 -14.33 -18.66
CA ARG A 514 -13.55 -13.98 -19.77
C ARG A 514 -12.88 -12.87 -20.57
N THR A 515 -12.90 -12.99 -21.89
CA THR A 515 -12.21 -12.05 -22.78
C THR A 515 -13.19 -11.34 -23.70
N ARG A 516 -12.99 -10.04 -23.91
CA ARG A 516 -13.64 -9.28 -24.98
C ARG A 516 -12.62 -8.94 -26.07
N PRO A 517 -12.90 -9.19 -27.35
CA PRO A 517 -11.97 -8.86 -28.43
C PRO A 517 -11.83 -7.34 -28.60
N MET A 518 -10.66 -6.90 -29.09
CA MET A 518 -10.47 -5.53 -29.57
C MET A 518 -11.39 -5.28 -30.76
N THR A 519 -12.26 -4.29 -30.66
CA THR A 519 -13.02 -3.79 -31.79
C THR A 519 -12.08 -2.92 -32.62
N VAL A 520 -11.54 -3.49 -33.70
CA VAL A 520 -10.91 -2.70 -34.76
C VAL A 520 -12.05 -1.93 -35.44
N PRO A 521 -12.02 -0.60 -35.52
CA PRO A 521 -12.96 0.12 -36.36
C PRO A 521 -12.86 -0.46 -37.77
N LYS A 522 -13.94 -1.06 -38.29
CA LYS A 522 -13.97 -1.43 -39.71
C LYS A 522 -13.68 -0.15 -40.48
N GLY A 523 -12.51 -0.09 -41.13
CA GLY A 523 -12.13 1.06 -41.92
C GLY A 523 -13.25 1.39 -42.90
N VAL A 524 -13.77 2.61 -42.83
CA VAL A 524 -14.49 3.18 -43.95
C VAL A 524 -13.50 3.12 -45.12
N PRO A 525 -13.82 2.45 -46.24
CA PRO A 525 -12.92 2.48 -47.39
C PRO A 525 -12.76 3.94 -47.79
N LEU A 526 -11.53 4.45 -47.71
CA LEU A 526 -11.17 5.73 -48.30
C LEU A 526 -11.50 5.63 -49.79
N ARG A 527 -12.61 6.25 -50.20
CA ARG A 527 -12.83 6.59 -51.61
C ARG A 527 -11.71 7.56 -51.98
N VAL A 528 -10.66 7.02 -52.60
CA VAL A 528 -9.69 7.83 -53.33
C VAL A 528 -10.48 8.52 -54.44
N PRO A 529 -10.52 9.87 -54.50
CA PRO A 529 -11.09 10.55 -55.66
C PRO A 529 -10.23 10.20 -56.87
N ALA A 530 -10.86 9.76 -57.96
CA ALA A 530 -10.17 9.47 -59.20
C ALA A 530 -9.31 10.68 -59.62
N ARG A 531 -8.01 10.43 -59.80
CA ARG A 531 -7.10 11.37 -60.45
C ARG A 531 -7.65 11.69 -61.83
N THR A 532 -8.06 12.93 -62.06
CA THR A 532 -8.23 13.48 -63.39
C THR A 532 -6.85 13.52 -64.05
N VAL A 533 -6.67 12.72 -65.10
CA VAL A 533 -5.51 12.76 -65.99
C VAL A 533 -5.69 13.97 -66.91
N PRO A 534 -4.75 14.93 -66.98
CA PRO A 534 -4.77 15.94 -68.03
C PRO A 534 -4.41 15.27 -69.36
N ALA A 535 -5.21 15.55 -70.39
CA ALA A 535 -4.99 15.08 -71.76
C ALA A 535 -3.63 15.55 -72.29
N SER A 536 -2.79 14.61 -72.73
CA SER A 536 -1.58 14.88 -73.50
C SER A 536 -1.96 15.43 -74.87
N GLN A 537 -1.53 16.65 -75.19
CA GLN A 537 -1.58 17.18 -76.54
C GLN A 537 -0.47 16.54 -77.38
N ASN A 538 -0.88 16.07 -78.55
CA ASN A 538 -0.07 15.53 -79.63
C ASN A 538 0.99 16.53 -80.11
N THR A 539 2.21 16.02 -80.36
CA THR A 539 3.07 16.51 -81.44
C THR A 539 3.62 15.29 -82.19
N PRO A 540 3.50 15.23 -83.53
CA PRO A 540 4.18 14.24 -84.35
C PRO A 540 5.48 14.82 -84.91
N ASN A 541 6.54 14.01 -84.94
CA ASN A 541 7.51 13.95 -86.05
C ASN A 541 8.67 13.02 -85.70
N GLU A 542 8.70 11.86 -86.34
CA GLU A 542 9.92 11.12 -86.62
C GLU A 542 9.79 10.53 -88.03
N GLU A 543 10.51 11.12 -88.98
CA GLU A 543 10.89 10.47 -90.23
C GLU A 543 12.40 10.72 -90.46
N ALA A 544 13.14 9.62 -90.30
CA ALA A 544 14.31 9.13 -91.02
C ALA A 544 15.41 10.07 -91.55
N LEU A 545 16.66 9.65 -91.25
CA LEU A 545 17.89 9.56 -92.08
C LEU A 545 19.11 9.99 -91.22
N ASP A 546 20.35 9.51 -91.35
CA ASP A 546 21.03 8.35 -91.92
C ASP A 546 22.53 8.59 -91.52
N ARG A 547 23.32 7.52 -91.32
CA ARG A 547 24.81 7.42 -91.43
C ARG A 547 25.70 8.68 -91.20
N VAL A 548 26.58 8.61 -90.19
CA VAL A 548 28.06 8.40 -90.25
C VAL A 548 28.62 8.50 -88.83
#